data_AF-A0A1R1Q8U0-F1
#
_entry.id   AF-A0A1R1Q8U0-F1
#
_cell.length_a   1.000
_cell.length_b   1.000
_cell.length_c   1.000
_cell.angle_alpha   90.00
_cell.angle_beta   90.00
_cell.angle_gamma   90.00
#
_symmetry.space_group_name_H-M   'P 1'
#
loop_
_entity.id
_entity.type
_entity.pdbx_description
1 polymer ?
#
loop_
_entity_poly.entity_id
_entity_poly.type
_entity_poly.pdbx_seq_one_letter_code
_entity_poly.pdbx_strand_id
1 'polypeptide(L)' 'MYSARLVKGRTYDVKGCRFRYQEEQPISREIYRYIKENPCFEVKETRRKTAKARGRMDEDADHT' A
#
# COMPACT_ATOMS: atom_id res chain seq x y z
N MET A 1 -4.08 -2.37 1.40
CA MET A 1 -4.77 -1.74 0.26
C MET A 1 -3.75 -0.86 -0.45
N TYR A 2 -3.71 -0.86 -1.77
CA TYR A 2 -2.78 -0.05 -2.54
C TYR A 2 -3.55 1.04 -3.27
N SER A 3 -3.07 2.27 -3.22
CA SER A 3 -3.58 3.38 -4.02
C SER A 3 -2.44 4.08 -4.72
N ALA A 4 -2.76 4.74 -5.83
CA ALA A 4 -1.80 5.57 -6.54
C ALA A 4 -2.45 6.84 -7.07
N ARG A 5 -1.67 7.91 -7.10
CA ARG A 5 -2.06 9.23 -7.58
C ARG A 5 -1.05 9.71 -8.62
N LEU A 6 -1.55 10.14 -9.78
CA LEU A 6 -0.69 10.71 -10.81
C LEU A 6 -0.29 12.13 -10.42
N VAL A 7 0.98 12.37 -10.12
CA VAL A 7 1.51 13.68 -9.71
C VAL A 7 2.23 14.40 -10.84
N LYS A 8 2.41 13.74 -11.99
CA LYS A 8 3.08 14.31 -13.16
C LYS A 8 2.40 13.88 -14.46
N GLY A 9 2.12 14.84 -15.34
CA GLY A 9 1.36 14.62 -16.59
C GLY A 9 -0.12 14.94 -16.44
N ARG A 10 -0.91 14.79 -17.52
CA ARG A 10 -2.37 15.06 -17.51
C ARG A 10 -3.20 13.78 -17.35
N THR A 11 -2.89 12.78 -18.18
CA THR A 11 -3.55 11.47 -18.21
C THR A 11 -2.51 10.42 -18.57
N TYR A 12 -2.55 9.25 -17.92
CA TYR A 12 -1.63 8.15 -18.19
C TYR A 12 -2.37 6.82 -18.15
N ASP A 13 -2.10 5.92 -19.11
CA ASP A 13 -2.68 4.57 -19.11
C ASP A 13 -1.62 3.55 -18.67
N VAL A 14 -1.94 2.79 -17.63
CA VAL A 14 -1.07 1.71 -17.12
C VAL A 14 -1.86 0.42 -17.12
N LYS A 15 -1.52 -0.51 -18.01
CA LYS A 15 -2.13 -1.84 -18.09
C LYS A 15 -3.67 -1.80 -18.16
N GLY A 16 -4.24 -0.80 -18.85
CA GLY A 16 -5.69 -0.61 -18.97
C GLY A 16 -6.33 0.15 -17.81
N CYS A 17 -5.56 0.58 -16.81
CA CYS A 17 -6.01 1.53 -15.80
C CYS A 17 -5.63 2.95 -16.23
N ARG A 18 -6.65 3.79 -16.43
CA ARG A 18 -6.46 5.22 -16.74
C ARG A 18 -6.29 6.03 -15.47
N PHE A 19 -5.15 6.68 -15.33
CA PHE A 19 -4.82 7.61 -14.26
C PHE A 19 -5.00 9.04 -14.75
N ARG A 20 -5.64 9.86 -13.92
CA ARG A 20 -5.81 11.30 -14.15
C ARG A 20 -4.98 12.09 -13.16
N TYR A 21 -4.53 13.26 -13.59
CA TYR A 21 -3.71 14.15 -12.76
C TYR A 21 -4.39 14.47 -11.43
N GLN A 22 -3.66 14.29 -10.34
CA GLN A 22 -4.09 14.47 -8.94
C GLN A 22 -5.25 13.57 -8.48
N GLU A 23 -5.67 12.59 -9.28
CA GLU A 23 -6.72 11.65 -8.91
C GLU A 23 -6.10 10.42 -8.22
N GLU A 24 -6.46 10.20 -6.96
CA GLU A 24 -6.06 9.00 -6.22
C GLU A 24 -7.04 7.86 -6.54
N GLN A 25 -6.51 6.75 -7.03
CA GLN A 25 -7.32 5.56 -7.32
C GLN A 25 -6.76 4.31 -6.64
N PRO A 26 -7.63 3.37 -6.23
CA PRO A 26 -7.20 2.07 -5.74
C PRO A 26 -6.61 1.25 -6.90
N ILE A 27 -5.49 0.57 -6.63
CA ILE A 27 -4.77 -0.21 -7.63
C ILE A 27 -4.45 -1.62 -7.14
N SER A 28 -4.23 -2.53 -8.08
CA SER A 28 -3.73 -3.87 -7.81
C SER A 28 -2.25 -3.84 -7.40
N ARG A 29 -1.83 -4.85 -6.63
CA ARG A 29 -0.42 -5.03 -6.20
C ARG A 29 0.55 -5.08 -7.39
N GLU A 30 0.11 -5.64 -8.51
CA GLU A 30 0.90 -5.71 -9.74
C GLU A 30 1.20 -4.31 -10.29
N ILE A 31 0.18 -3.47 -10.42
CA ILE A 31 0.33 -2.08 -10.87
C ILE A 31 1.22 -1.32 -9.89
N TYR A 32 1.01 -1.49 -8.58
CA TYR A 32 1.83 -0.86 -7.55
C TYR A 32 3.31 -1.16 -7.76
N ARG A 33 3.68 -2.43 -7.97
CA ARG A 33 5.08 -2.81 -8.23
C ARG A 33 5.64 -2.23 -9.52
N TYR A 34 4.80 -2.04 -10.53
CA TYR A 34 5.18 -1.49 -11.82
C TYR A 34 5.45 0.03 -11.75
N ILE A 35 4.61 0.77 -11.02
CA ILE A 35 4.72 2.25 -10.94
C ILE A 35 5.44 2.76 -9.69
N LYS A 36 5.76 1.93 -8.69
CA LYS A 36 6.44 2.36 -7.45
C LYS A 36 7.78 3.07 -7.70
N GLU A 37 8.47 2.73 -8.80
CA GLU A 37 9.79 3.30 -9.16
C GLU A 37 9.65 4.49 -10.11
N ASN A 38 8.42 4.80 -10.54
CA ASN A 38 8.14 5.85 -11.49
C ASN A 38 7.85 7.18 -10.75
N PRO A 39 8.67 8.23 -10.93
CA PRO A 39 8.51 9.51 -10.23
C PRO A 39 7.24 10.29 -10.66
N CYS A 40 6.53 9.82 -11.70
CA CYS A 40 5.26 10.41 -12.10
C CYS A 40 4.08 10.02 -11.21
N PHE A 41 4.24 8.98 -10.38
CA PHE A 41 3.18 8.41 -9.55
C PHE A 41 3.55 8.45 -8.08
N GLU A 42 2.62 8.90 -7.26
CA GLU A 42 2.67 8.77 -5.81
C GLU A 42 1.89 7.53 -5.40
N VAL A 43 2.57 6.52 -4.85
CA VAL A 43 1.96 5.26 -4.42
C VAL A 43 1.84 5.18 -2.91
N LYS A 44 0.72 4.66 -2.41
CA LYS A 44 0.49 4.45 -0.97
C LYS A 44 0.14 2.99 -0.70
N GLU A 45 0.83 2.39 0.26
CA GLU A 45 0.55 1.05 0.76
C GLU A 45 -0.06 1.15 2.16
N THR A 46 -1.38 1.07 2.26
CA THR A 46 -2.05 0.92 3.55
C THR A 46 -1.93 -0.54 3.97
N ARG A 47 -0.84 -0.90 4.64
CA ARG A 47 -0.80 -2.13 5.43
C ARG A 47 -1.79 -1.93 6.56
N ARG A 48 -2.92 -2.65 6.52
CA ARG A 48 -3.65 -2.94 7.75
C ARG A 48 -2.62 -3.66 8.62
N LYS A 49 -2.01 -2.93 9.56
CA LYS A 49 -1.36 -3.54 10.69
C LYS A 49 -2.49 -4.29 11.38
N THR A 50 -2.67 -5.56 11.05
CA THR A 50 -3.22 -6.49 12.03
C THR A 50 -2.23 -6.37 13.17
N ALA A 51 -2.59 -5.57 14.17
CA ALA A 51 -1.97 -5.62 15.47
C ALA A 51 -2.18 -7.05 15.93
N LYS A 52 -1.24 -7.93 15.56
CA LYS A 52 -1.09 -9.21 16.20
C LYS A 52 -0.65 -8.84 17.59
N ALA A 53 -1.65 -8.69 18.46
CA ALA A 53 -1.51 -8.69 19.88
C ALA A 53 -0.54 -9.83 20.22
N ARG A 54 0.70 -9.48 20.56
CA ARG A 54 1.51 -10.33 21.43
C ARG A 54 1.02 -10.07 22.86
N GLY A 55 -0.25 -10.39 23.09
CA GLY A 55 -0.77 -10.68 24.41
C GLY A 55 -0.68 -12.18 24.59
N ARG A 56 0.27 -12.62 25.41
CA ARG A 56 0.18 -13.89 26.14
C ARG A 56 0.92 -13.70 27.47
N MET A 57 0.21 -13.11 28.44
CA MET A 57 0.10 -13.65 29.80
C MET A 57 -0.48 -15.08 29.63
N ASP A 58 -0.12 -16.14 30.33
CA ASP A 58 0.39 -16.36 31.68
C ASP A 58 1.23 -17.66 31.67
N GLU A 59 2.03 -17.90 32.72
CA GLU A 59 1.91 -19.08 33.61
C GLU A 59 3.22 -19.29 34.40
N ASP A 60 3.05 -19.29 35.72
CA ASP A 60 4.00 -19.58 36.78
C ASP A 60 4.89 -20.80 36.54
N ALA A 61 6.17 -20.67 36.91
CA ALA A 61 6.97 -21.80 37.35
C ALA A 61 7.82 -21.37 38.54
N ASP A 62 7.30 -21.71 39.72
CA ASP A 62 8.02 -21.87 40.97
C ASP A 62 9.39 -22.52 40.76
N HIS A 63 10.44 -21.86 41.26
CA HIS A 63 11.69 -22.54 41.59
C HIS A 63 12.26 -21.91 42.86
N THR A 64 11.86 -22.55 43.97
CA THR A 64 12.62 -22.84 45.21
C THR A 64 13.59 -21.77 45.72
#